data_AF-A0A643ATI0-F1
#
_entry.id   AF-A0A643ATI0-F1
#
_cell.length_a   1.000
_cell.length_b   1.000
_cell.length_c   1.000
_cell.angle_alpha   90.00
_cell.angle_beta   90.00
_cell.angle_gamma   90.00
#
_symmetry.space_group_name_H-M   'P 1'
#
loop_
_entity.id
_entity.type
_entity.pdbx_description
1 polymer ?
#
loop_
_entity_poly.entity_id
_entity_poly.type
_entity_poly.pdbx_seq_one_letter_code
_entity_poly.pdbx_strand_id
1 'polypeptide(L)' 'MGRRPARCYRYCKNKPYPKSRFCRGVPDAKIRIFDLGRKKAKVDEFPLCGHRVCRMSMSSSPLKPWRLPVFVPTSTW' A
#
# COMPACT_ATOMS: atom_id res chain seq x y z
N MET A 1 -9.02 14.01 -11.08
CA MET A 1 -9.86 13.04 -11.81
C MET A 1 -10.73 12.28 -10.81
N GLY A 2 -12.05 12.41 -10.91
CA GLY A 2 -12.99 11.65 -10.07
C GLY A 2 -12.70 10.15 -10.22
N ARG A 3 -12.38 9.48 -9.11
CA ARG A 3 -12.19 8.02 -9.09
C ARG A 3 -13.49 7.38 -8.64
N ARG A 4 -13.86 6.25 -9.25
CA ARG A 4 -14.95 5.42 -8.73
C ARG A 4 -14.64 5.01 -7.28
N PRO A 5 -15.65 4.97 -6.40
CA PRO A 5 -15.43 4.65 -5.00
C PRO A 5 -14.86 3.22 -4.83
N ALA A 6 -14.03 3.02 -3.81
CA ALA A 6 -13.30 1.75 -3.60
C ALA A 6 -14.20 0.52 -3.49
N ARG A 7 -15.48 0.70 -3.11
CA ARG A 7 -16.50 -0.35 -3.06
C ARG A 7 -16.67 -1.09 -4.40
N CYS A 8 -16.47 -0.39 -5.53
CA CYS A 8 -16.64 -0.97 -6.87
C CYS A 8 -15.56 -1.99 -7.23
N TYR A 9 -14.42 -2.01 -6.52
CA TYR A 9 -13.26 -2.88 -6.77
C TYR A 9 -12.96 -3.83 -5.60
N ARG A 10 -13.87 -3.96 -4.63
CA ARG A 10 -13.66 -4.77 -3.41
C ARG A 10 -13.57 -6.27 -3.67
N TYR A 11 -14.19 -6.75 -4.75
CA TYR A 11 -14.28 -8.17 -5.07
C TYR A 11 -13.49 -8.51 -6.33
N CYS A 12 -12.75 -9.63 -6.27
CA CYS A 12 -12.01 -10.18 -7.40
C CYS A 12 -12.97 -10.90 -8.36
N LYS A 13 -13.63 -10.15 -9.24
CA LYS A 13 -14.60 -10.69 -10.20
C LYS A 13 -14.06 -10.94 -11.62
N ASN A 14 -12.93 -10.33 -11.96
CA ASN A 14 -12.35 -10.41 -13.31
C ASN A 14 -10.98 -11.09 -13.26
N LYS A 15 -10.52 -11.59 -14.42
CA LYS A 15 -9.14 -12.07 -14.59
C LYS A 15 -8.13 -10.95 -14.24
N PRO A 16 -6.95 -11.28 -13.69
CA PRO A 16 -5.95 -10.28 -13.37
C PRO A 16 -5.40 -9.64 -14.65
N TYR A 17 -5.30 -8.30 -14.65
CA TYR A 17 -4.77 -7.52 -15.78
C TYR A 17 -3.48 -6.80 -15.37
N PRO A 18 -2.33 -7.48 -15.45
CA PRO A 18 -1.03 -6.85 -15.18
C PRO A 18 -0.67 -5.85 -16.29
N LYS A 19 0.15 -4.85 -15.94
CA LYS A 19 0.75 -3.95 -16.93
C LYS A 19 1.60 -4.77 -17.89
N SER A 20 1.25 -4.75 -19.16
CA SER A 20 1.83 -5.61 -20.19
C SER A 20 1.83 -4.92 -21.56
N ARG A 21 2.42 -5.54 -22.59
CA ARG A 21 2.44 -5.02 -23.97
C ARG A 21 1.03 -4.77 -24.54
N PHE A 22 0.04 -5.54 -24.08
CA PHE A 22 -1.36 -5.43 -24.49
C PHE A 22 -2.11 -4.35 -23.70
N CYS A 23 -1.67 -4.00 -22.49
CA CYS A 23 -2.27 -2.99 -21.62
C CYS A 23 -1.37 -1.76 -21.48
N ARG A 24 -1.37 -0.88 -22.50
CA ARG A 24 -0.43 0.25 -22.63
C ARG A 24 -0.82 1.52 -21.84
N GLY A 25 -2.10 1.73 -21.57
CA GLY A 25 -2.63 2.92 -20.88
C GLY A 25 -2.76 2.80 -19.36
N VAL A 26 -2.11 1.82 -18.73
CA VAL A 26 -2.26 1.58 -17.28
C VAL A 26 -1.54 2.69 -16.50
N PRO A 27 -2.25 3.45 -15.64
CA PRO A 27 -1.63 4.50 -14.84
C PRO A 27 -0.60 3.92 -13.87
N ASP A 28 0.45 4.68 -13.59
CA ASP A 28 1.46 4.30 -12.60
C ASP A 28 0.82 4.10 -11.21
N ALA A 29 1.35 3.12 -10.47
CA ALA A 29 0.85 2.83 -9.13
C ALA A 29 1.06 4.04 -8.23
N LYS A 30 0.06 4.37 -7.39
CA LYS A 30 0.20 5.55 -6.53
C LYS A 30 1.45 5.40 -5.67
N ILE A 31 1.65 4.26 -5.01
CA ILE A 31 2.75 4.01 -4.05
C ILE A 31 4.08 3.84 -4.79
N ARG A 32 5.04 4.73 -4.53
CA ARG A 32 6.40 4.67 -5.10
C ARG A 32 7.48 4.35 -4.06
N ILE A 33 7.17 4.51 -2.77
CA ILE A 33 8.09 4.25 -1.65
C ILE A 33 7.48 3.12 -0.83
N PHE A 34 8.17 1.97 -0.76
CA PHE A 34 7.65 0.76 -0.11
C PHE A 34 8.14 0.64 1.34
N ASP A 35 9.42 0.87 1.57
CA ASP A 35 10.02 0.87 2.91
C ASP A 35 10.09 2.28 3.48
N LEU A 36 9.71 2.41 4.74
CA LEU A 36 9.70 3.64 5.52
C LEU A 36 10.53 3.39 6.79
N GLY A 37 11.14 4.44 7.38
CA GLY A 37 11.94 4.33 8.60
C GLY A 37 13.44 4.12 8.38
N ARG A 38 14.15 3.62 9.42
CA ARG A 38 15.61 3.44 9.45
C ARG A 38 16.06 2.19 8.68
N LYS A 39 16.28 2.32 7.37
CA LYS A 39 16.68 1.20 6.49
C LYS A 39 18.12 0.68 6.71
N LYS A 40 18.96 1.43 7.41
CA LYS A 40 20.38 1.11 7.65
C LYS A 40 20.66 0.45 9.00
N ALA A 41 19.64 0.24 9.83
CA ALA A 41 19.80 -0.38 11.15
C ALA A 41 20.22 -1.85 11.01
N LYS A 42 21.01 -2.35 11.98
CA LYS A 42 21.41 -3.76 12.04
C LYS A 42 20.27 -4.63 12.57
N VAL A 43 20.33 -5.94 12.28
CA VAL A 43 19.29 -6.91 12.63
C VAL A 43 19.06 -6.99 14.15
N ASP A 44 20.09 -6.72 14.95
CA ASP A 44 20.05 -6.78 16.41
C ASP A 44 19.20 -5.68 17.06
N GLU A 45 18.96 -4.56 16.35
CA GLU A 45 18.20 -3.41 16.87
C GLU A 45 16.68 -3.58 16.75
N PHE A 46 16.21 -4.52 15.91
CA PHE A 46 14.79 -4.75 15.65
C PHE A 46 14.42 -6.24 15.81
N PRO A 47 14.30 -6.75 17.05
CA PRO A 47 13.96 -8.16 17.29
C PRO A 47 12.49 -8.50 17.01
N LEU A 48 11.61 -7.49 16.89
CA LEU A 48 10.17 -7.69 16.73
C LEU A 48 9.72 -7.47 15.28
N CYS A 49 9.06 -8.48 14.69
CA CYS A 49 8.44 -8.40 13.37
C CYS A 49 6.91 -8.49 13.48
N GLY A 50 6.20 -7.41 13.14
CA GLY A 50 4.73 -7.37 13.10
C GLY A 50 4.22 -7.37 11.66
N HIS A 51 3.66 -8.50 11.20
CA HIS A 51 3.12 -8.61 9.84
C HIS A 51 1.62 -8.26 9.79
N ARG A 52 1.22 -7.42 8.83
CA ARG A 52 -0.20 -7.15 8.55
C ARG A 52 -0.72 -8.11 7.48
N VAL A 53 -1.49 -9.10 7.89
CA VAL A 53 -2.19 -10.03 6.99
C VAL A 53 -3.53 -9.44 6.58
N CYS A 54 -3.84 -9.44 5.27
CA CYS A 54 -5.17 -9.09 4.76
C CYS A 54 -5.81 -10.28 4.06
N ARG A 55 -7.11 -10.52 4.30
CA ARG A 55 -7.90 -11.63 3.72
C ARG A 55 -8.58 -11.27 2.39
N MET A 56 -8.39 -10.05 1.88
CA MET A 56 -9.15 -9.50 0.74
C MET A 56 -8.27 -8.68 -0.21
N SER A 57 -8.76 -8.41 -1.43
CA SER A 57 -8.04 -7.63 -2.44
C SER A 57 -8.02 -6.14 -2.12
N MET A 58 -6.83 -5.63 -1.80
CA MET A 58 -6.60 -4.20 -1.55
C MET A 58 -6.19 -3.48 -2.83
N SER A 59 -6.85 -2.35 -3.10
CA SER A 59 -6.40 -1.42 -4.13
C SER A 59 -5.22 -0.57 -3.62
N SER A 60 -4.39 -0.04 -4.52
CA SER A 60 -3.21 0.78 -4.17
C SER A 60 -3.54 2.17 -3.61
N SER A 61 -4.81 2.60 -3.71
CA SER A 61 -5.28 3.92 -3.29
C SER A 61 -5.41 4.10 -1.78
N PRO A 62 -6.04 3.19 -1.01
CA PRO A 62 -6.10 3.27 0.46
C PRO A 62 -4.74 3.08 1.12
N LEU A 63 -3.81 2.32 0.51
CA LEU A 63 -2.51 2.01 1.11
C LEU A 63 -1.63 3.23 1.43
N LYS A 64 -1.72 4.31 0.65
CA LYS A 64 -1.00 5.56 0.95
C LYS A 64 -1.54 6.29 2.19
N PRO A 65 -2.82 6.67 2.25
CA PRO A 65 -3.36 7.37 3.41
C PRO A 65 -3.30 6.54 4.70
N TRP A 66 -3.37 5.20 4.66
CA TRP A 66 -3.15 4.38 5.87
C TRP A 66 -1.68 4.31 6.33
N ARG A 67 -0.70 4.70 5.48
CA ARG A 67 0.73 4.74 5.85
C ARG A 67 1.16 6.06 6.50
N LEU A 68 0.53 7.18 6.13
CA LEU A 68 0.83 8.50 6.70
C LEU A 68 0.56 8.64 8.23
N PRO A 69 -0.50 8.09 8.83
CA PRO A 69 -0.78 8.25 10.26
C PRO A 69 0.13 7.42 11.18
N VAL A 70 0.91 6.47 10.65
CA VAL A 70 1.91 5.73 11.44
C VAL A 70 3.11 6.63 11.83
N PHE A 71 3.14 7.88 11.34
CA PHE A 71 4.20 8.85 11.58
C PHE A 71 3.77 10.05 12.45
N VAL A 72 2.59 10.04 13.07
CA VAL A 72 2.28 11.04 14.11
C VAL A 72 2.77 10.47 15.43
N PRO A 73 3.90 10.94 15.98
CA PRO A 73 4.25 10.59 17.35
C PRO A 73 3.16 11.20 18.23
N THR A 74 2.39 10.35 18.88
CA THR A 74 1.65 10.71 20.09
C THR A 74 2.68 10.98 21.18
N SER A 75 3.33 12.15 21.10
CA SER A 75 4.21 12.70 22.13
C SER A 75 4.10 14.23 22.07
N THR A 76 2.91 14.70 22.41
CA THR A 76 2.64 16.07 22.87
C THR A 76 1.42 15.97 23.79
N TRP A 77 1.67 15.40 24.96
CA TRP A 77 1.14 15.80 26.25
C TRP A 77 2.32 15.77 27.21
#